data_AF-A0A7Y5DF80-F1
#
_entry.id   AF-A0A7Y5DF80-F1
#
_cell.length_a   1.000
_cell.length_b   1.000
_cell.length_c   1.000
_cell.angle_alpha   90.00
_cell.angle_beta   90.00
_cell.angle_gamma   90.00
#
_symmetry.space_group_name_H-M   'P 1'
#
loop_
_entity.id
_entity.type
_entity.pdbx_description
1 polymer ?
#
loop_
_entity_poly.entity_id
_entity_poly.type
_entity_poly.pdbx_seq_one_letter_code
_entity_poly.pdbx_strand_id
1 'polypeptide(L)' 'MPDSQIDFSDIPEATDAELKRMRRVGRPASGVAKQLIAIRLSPKLLSQIRKMAAKQGKPYQSLIHELLEKAAAKAA' A
#
# COMPACT_ATOMS: atom_id res chain seq x y z
N MET A 1 -29.21 -10.31 -25.44
CA MET A 1 -28.41 -9.99 -26.64
C MET A 1 -27.16 -10.83 -26.58
N PRO A 2 -26.78 -11.52 -27.67
CA PRO A 2 -25.48 -12.16 -27.76
C PRO A 2 -24.37 -11.10 -27.94
N ASP A 3 -23.18 -11.37 -27.40
CA ASP A 3 -22.03 -10.45 -27.46
C ASP A 3 -21.64 -10.07 -28.90
N SER A 4 -22.00 -10.90 -29.89
CA SER A 4 -21.81 -10.64 -31.32
C SER A 4 -22.65 -9.49 -31.90
N GLN A 5 -23.59 -8.95 -31.11
CA GLN A 5 -24.45 -7.81 -31.50
C GLN A 5 -24.06 -6.51 -30.78
N ILE A 6 -22.97 -6.50 -30.00
CA ILE A 6 -22.47 -5.28 -29.38
C ILE A 6 -21.69 -4.50 -30.44
N ASP A 7 -22.07 -3.25 -30.65
CA ASP A 7 -21.34 -2.31 -31.48
C ASP A 7 -20.19 -1.72 -30.67
N PHE A 8 -18.97 -1.83 -31.19
CA PHE A 8 -17.74 -1.34 -30.58
C PHE A 8 -17.11 -0.20 -31.39
N SER A 9 -17.84 0.36 -32.37
CA SER A 9 -17.33 1.41 -33.26
C SER A 9 -16.91 2.69 -32.53
N ASP A 10 -17.46 2.93 -31.34
CA ASP A 10 -17.15 4.05 -30.46
C ASP A 10 -16.02 3.78 -29.46
N ILE A 11 -15.61 2.52 -29.28
CA ILE A 11 -14.58 2.09 -28.33
C ILE A 11 -13.51 1.27 -29.07
N PRO A 12 -12.58 1.93 -29.78
CA PRO A 12 -11.49 1.24 -30.44
C PRO A 12 -10.59 0.52 -29.42
N GLU A 13 -10.01 -0.60 -29.83
CA GLU A 13 -9.05 -1.34 -29.00
C GLU A 13 -7.81 -0.48 -28.72
N ALA A 14 -7.39 -0.44 -27.46
CA ALA A 14 -6.23 0.36 -27.05
C ALA A 14 -4.94 -0.25 -27.59
N THR A 15 -4.05 0.60 -28.13
CA THR A 15 -2.74 0.13 -28.61
C THR A 15 -1.82 -0.26 -27.45
N ASP A 16 -0.84 -1.14 -27.70
CA ASP A 16 0.17 -1.54 -26.69
C ASP A 16 0.89 -0.34 -26.05
N ALA A 17 1.14 0.71 -26.84
CA ALA A 17 1.77 1.94 -26.36
C ALA A 17 0.85 2.74 -25.43
N GLU A 18 -0.47 2.71 -25.65
CA GLU A 18 -1.46 3.32 -24.76
C GLU A 18 -1.60 2.50 -23.49
N LEU A 19 -1.75 1.18 -23.60
CA LEU A 19 -1.82 0.26 -22.46
C LEU A 19 -0.61 0.41 -21.53
N LYS A 20 0.60 0.54 -22.08
CA LYS A 20 1.82 0.74 -21.29
C LYS A 20 1.85 2.06 -20.52
N ARG A 21 1.16 3.09 -21.03
CA ARG A 21 1.05 4.42 -20.39
C ARG A 21 -0.11 4.51 -19.41
N MET A 22 -1.03 3.55 -19.41
CA MET A 22 -2.15 3.54 -18.47
C MET A 22 -1.63 3.40 -17.05
N ARG A 23 -1.95 4.40 -16.22
CA ARG A 23 -1.69 4.35 -14.78
C ARG A 23 -2.70 3.40 -14.15
N ARG A 24 -2.21 2.36 -13.48
CA ARG A 24 -3.06 1.43 -12.72
C ARG A 24 -3.88 2.21 -11.69
N VAL A 25 -5.19 2.24 -11.88
CA VAL A 25 -6.16 2.80 -10.93
C VAL A 25 -6.77 1.64 -10.16
N GLY A 26 -6.56 1.59 -8.85
CA GLY A 26 -7.01 0.48 -8.01
C GLY A 26 -6.10 0.23 -6.81
N ARG A 27 -6.40 -0.83 -6.06
CA ARG A 27 -5.57 -1.25 -4.92
C ARG A 27 -4.17 -1.62 -5.46
N PRO A 28 -3.08 -1.00 -4.98
CA PRO A 28 -1.74 -1.43 -5.33
C PRO A 28 -1.55 -2.90 -4.97
N ALA A 29 -0.75 -3.64 -5.73
CA ALA A 29 -0.38 -5.00 -5.37
C ALA A 29 0.44 -4.95 -4.07
N SER A 30 -0.23 -5.09 -2.92
CA SER A 30 0.46 -5.38 -1.67
C SER A 30 0.91 -6.83 -1.74
N GLY A 31 2.17 -7.12 -1.38
CA GLY A 31 2.66 -8.49 -1.23
C GLY A 31 1.97 -9.20 -0.06
N VAL A 32 2.73 -9.63 0.95
CA VAL A 32 2.15 -10.26 2.15
C VAL A 32 1.28 -9.25 2.89
N ALA A 33 0.00 -9.59 3.10
CA ALA A 33 -0.91 -8.76 3.87
C ALA A 33 -0.48 -8.70 5.34
N LYS A 34 -0.40 -7.50 5.90
CA LYS A 34 -0.11 -7.31 7.32
C LYS A 34 -1.28 -7.81 8.15
N GLN A 35 -1.00 -8.61 9.17
CA GLN A 35 -2.00 -9.04 10.14
C GLN A 35 -2.28 -7.92 11.14
N LEU A 36 -3.56 -7.70 11.46
CA LEU A 36 -3.96 -6.78 12.52
C LEU A 36 -3.68 -7.43 13.87
N ILE A 37 -2.91 -6.74 14.70
CA ILE A 37 -2.58 -7.17 16.06
C ILE A 37 -2.90 -6.07 17.06
N ALA A 38 -3.21 -6.46 18.30
CA ALA A 38 -3.28 -5.54 19.43
C ALA A 38 -1.96 -5.60 20.21
N ILE A 39 -1.31 -4.45 20.39
CA ILE A 39 -0.13 -4.30 21.25
C ILE A 39 -0.36 -3.20 22.26
N ARG A 40 0.14 -3.39 23.49
CA ARG A 40 0.12 -2.36 24.53
C ARG A 40 1.39 -1.54 24.45
N LEU A 41 1.25 -0.23 24.27
CA LEU A 41 2.37 0.72 24.28
C LEU A 41 2.14 1.74 25.38
N SER A 42 3.21 2.16 26.05
CA SER A 42 3.09 3.25 27.02
C SER A 42 2.70 4.55 26.30
N PRO A 43 1.89 5.44 26.92
CA PRO A 43 1.49 6.69 26.28
C PRO A 43 2.69 7.57 25.86
N LYS A 44 3.74 7.58 26.69
CA LYS A 44 5.00 8.29 26.42
C LYS A 44 5.66 7.77 25.14
N LEU A 45 5.82 6.45 25.02
CA LEU A 45 6.41 5.83 23.83
C LEU A 45 5.58 6.12 22.58
N LEU A 46 4.25 5.98 22.64
CA LEU A 46 3.37 6.28 21.51
C LEU A 46 3.53 7.73 21.03
N SER A 47 3.61 8.68 21.96
CA SER A 47 3.81 10.10 21.64
C SER A 47 5.16 10.36 20.94
N GLN A 48 6.23 9.68 21.38
CA GLN A 48 7.56 9.82 20.79
C GLN A 48 7.57 9.28 19.35
N ILE A 49 7.00 8.10 19.15
CA ILE A 49 6.90 7.47 17.83
C ILE A 49 6.09 8.35 16.87
N ARG A 50 4.97 8.92 17.31
CA ARG A 50 4.18 9.85 16.50
C ARG A 50 4.99 11.07 16.06
N LYS A 51 5.77 11.68 16.97
CA LYS A 51 6.66 12.80 16.64
C LYS A 51 7.74 12.41 15.64
N MET A 52 8.35 11.23 15.81
CA MET A 52 9.37 10.72 14.88
C MET A 52 8.79 10.44 13.49
N ALA A 53 7.60 9.86 13.43
CA ALA A 53 6.92 9.55 12.17
C ALA A 53 6.54 10.82 11.41
N ALA A 54 6.04 11.85 12.11
CA ALA A 54 5.75 13.16 11.55
C ALA A 54 7.00 13.83 10.94
N LYS A 55 8.14 13.78 11.65
CA LYS A 55 9.43 14.28 11.13
C LYS A 55 9.89 13.57 9.84
N GLN A 56 9.46 12.32 9.64
CA GLN A 56 9.81 11.50 8.48
C GLN A 56 8.71 11.49 7.41
N GLY A 57 7.63 12.27 7.57
CA GLY A 57 6.52 12.34 6.62
C GLY A 57 5.77 11.02 6.43
N LYS A 58 5.80 10.11 7.42
CA LYS A 58 5.17 8.78 7.31
C LYS A 58 4.20 8.48 8.45
N PRO A 59 3.23 7.56 8.25
CA PRO A 59 2.34 7.11 9.32
C PRO A 59 3.11 6.44 10.47
N TYR A 60 2.67 6.66 11.70
CA TYR A 60 3.33 6.10 12.88
C TYR A 60 3.29 4.56 12.89
N GLN A 61 2.24 3.95 12.33
CA GLN A 61 2.11 2.49 12.22
C GLN A 61 3.18 1.90 11.29
N SER A 62 3.51 2.59 10.20
CA SER A 62 4.60 2.20 9.30
C SER A 62 5.94 2.26 10.02
N LEU A 63 6.19 3.34 10.76
CA LEU A 63 7.41 3.48 11.54
C LEU A 63 7.54 2.40 12.63
N ILE A 64 6.45 2.07 13.33
CA ILE A 64 6.45 0.99 14.34
C ILE A 64 6.87 -0.33 13.69
N HIS A 65 6.29 -0.65 12.53
CA HIS A 65 6.60 -1.89 11.84
C HIS A 65 8.07 -1.99 11.44
N GLU A 66 8.62 -0.94 10.82
CA GLU A 66 10.04 -0.90 10.44
C GLU A 66 10.99 -1.02 11.64
N LEU A 67 10.63 -0.40 12.78
CA LEU A 67 11.42 -0.51 14.01
C LEU A 67 11.42 -1.93 14.56
N LEU A 68 10.26 -2.59 14.57
CA LEU A 68 10.13 -3.98 15.01
C LEU A 68 10.88 -4.94 14.09
N GLU A 69 10.80 -4.75 12.78
CA GLU A 69 11.52 -5.54 11.79
C GLU A 69 13.04 -5.43 11.98
N LYS A 70 13.57 -4.21 12.13
CA LYS A 70 15.00 -4.00 12.39
C LYS A 70 15.45 -4.60 13.72
N ALA A 71 14.63 -4.49 14.76
CA ALA A 71 14.95 -5.06 16.07
C ALA A 71 14.97 -6.60 16.01
N ALA A 72 14.00 -7.22 15.33
CA ALA A 72 13.96 -8.67 15.14
C ALA A 72 15.16 -9.16 14.33
N ALA A 73 15.52 -8.47 13.24
CA ALA A 73 16.68 -8.82 12.42
C ALA A 73 18.01 -8.70 13.17
N LYS A 74 18.12 -7.80 14.16
CA LYS A 74 19.30 -7.67 15.01
C LYS A 74 19.36 -8.73 16.13
N ALA A 75 18.22 -9.24 16.55
CA ALA A 75 18.12 -10.22 17.63
C ALA A 75 18.27 -11.68 17.16
N ALA A 76 18.05 -11.92 15.86
CA ALA A 76 18.34 -13.18 15.19
C ALA A 76 19.85 -13.32 14.89
#